data_AF-A5FH43-F1
#
_entry.id   AF-A5FH43-F1
#
_cell.length_a   1.000
_cell.length_b   1.000
_cell.length_c   1.000
_cell.angle_alpha   90.00
_cell.angle_beta   90.00
_cell.angle_gamma   90.00
#
_symmetry.space_group_name_H-M   'P 1'
#
loop_
_entity.id
_entity.type
_entity.pdbx_description
1 polymer ?
#
loop_
_entity_poly.entity_id
_entity_poly.type
_entity_poly.pdbx_seq_one_letter_code
_entity_poly.pdbx_strand_id
1 'polypeptide(L)'
;MYTKDNKLLKIAKELLQKVLDDYPDNNLEKSSVYKTFGDIFLLEKNLEKAIEYYRKAIDFEKVYPNVKTNSDIIYSELIIKNKLTNEYLNVEKILEEKISGLLFPIDKYKVFSMLAILNYYNSNIQTAKGYALLANENAQAETSGLRYHKHLGIVSERDDFFDRIINKL
;
A
#
# COMPACT_ATOMS: atom_id res chain seq x y z
N MET A 1 -16.87 -5.07 2.36
CA MET A 1 -17.35 -5.71 1.11
C MET A 1 -17.53 -4.60 0.08
N TYR A 2 -16.74 -4.59 -1.00
CA TYR A 2 -16.88 -3.59 -2.07
C TYR A 2 -17.89 -4.09 -3.11
N THR A 3 -18.73 -3.19 -3.63
CA THR A 3 -19.60 -3.54 -4.75
C THR A 3 -18.77 -3.69 -6.03
N LYS A 4 -19.17 -4.64 -6.88
CA LYS A 4 -18.65 -4.78 -8.26
C LYS A 4 -19.66 -4.33 -9.31
N ASP A 5 -20.77 -3.73 -8.87
CA ASP A 5 -21.79 -3.18 -9.75
C ASP A 5 -21.25 -1.91 -10.42
N ASN A 6 -21.07 -1.97 -11.74
CA ASN A 6 -20.55 -0.86 -12.55
C ASN A 6 -21.38 0.42 -12.42
N LYS A 7 -22.71 0.32 -12.24
CA LYS A 7 -23.58 1.49 -12.06
C LYS A 7 -23.28 2.15 -10.72
N LEU A 8 -23.12 1.37 -9.66
CA LEU A 8 -22.76 1.89 -8.34
C LEU A 8 -21.34 2.47 -8.32
N LEU A 9 -20.38 1.83 -9.01
CA LEU A 9 -19.02 2.36 -9.15
C LEU A 9 -18.99 3.69 -9.92
N LYS A 10 -19.82 3.83 -10.96
CA LYS A 10 -19.98 5.10 -11.68
C LYS A 10 -20.52 6.20 -10.76
N ILE A 11 -21.60 5.93 -10.03
CA ILE A 11 -22.20 6.88 -9.07
C ILE A 11 -21.19 7.27 -7.99
N ALA A 12 -20.44 6.29 -7.45
CA ALA A 12 -19.41 6.55 -6.46
C ALA A 12 -18.36 7.53 -7.02
N LYS A 13 -17.86 7.32 -8.24
CA LYS A 13 -16.92 8.25 -8.88
C LYS A 13 -17.51 9.65 -9.07
N GLU A 14 -18.78 9.78 -9.45
CA GLU A 14 -19.45 11.09 -9.60
C GLU A 14 -19.54 11.83 -8.25
N LEU A 15 -19.87 11.12 -7.17
CA LEU A 15 -19.91 11.71 -5.82
C LEU A 15 -18.53 12.11 -5.33
N LEU A 16 -17.52 11.25 -5.54
CA LEU A 16 -16.13 11.56 -5.19
C LEU A 16 -15.60 12.76 -5.98
N GLN A 17 -15.96 12.88 -7.26
CA GLN A 17 -15.59 14.03 -8.08
C GLN A 17 -16.21 15.32 -7.53
N LYS A 18 -17.50 15.30 -7.14
CA LYS A 18 -18.15 16.43 -6.49
C LYS A 18 -17.44 16.88 -5.21
N VAL A 19 -16.91 15.94 -4.41
CA VAL A 19 -16.13 16.31 -3.22
C VAL A 19 -14.89 17.13 -3.59
N LEU A 20 -14.21 16.76 -4.69
CA LEU A 20 -13.03 17.50 -5.16
C LEU A 20 -13.38 18.86 -5.75
N ASP A 21 -14.52 18.96 -6.44
CA ASP A 21 -14.95 20.16 -7.15
C ASP A 21 -15.60 21.19 -6.21
N ASP A 22 -16.52 20.73 -5.35
CA ASP A 22 -17.32 21.60 -4.48
C ASP A 22 -16.55 21.98 -3.19
N TYR A 23 -15.55 21.17 -2.79
CA TYR A 23 -14.76 21.38 -1.58
C TYR A 23 -13.24 21.28 -1.83
N PRO A 24 -12.67 22.15 -2.69
CA PRO A 24 -11.26 22.04 -3.10
C PRO A 24 -10.27 22.18 -1.93
N ASP A 25 -10.67 22.91 -0.88
CA ASP A 25 -9.89 23.20 0.33
C ASP A 25 -10.10 22.16 1.46
N ASN A 26 -10.91 21.12 1.23
CA ASN A 26 -11.07 20.03 2.19
C ASN A 26 -9.82 19.15 2.23
N ASN A 27 -8.85 19.59 3.02
CA ASN A 27 -7.56 18.94 3.12
C ASN A 27 -7.55 17.68 3.99
N LEU A 28 -8.69 17.30 4.58
CA LEU A 28 -8.79 16.11 5.44
C LEU A 28 -9.17 14.86 4.64
N GLU A 29 -10.05 15.00 3.65
CA GLU A 29 -10.63 13.86 2.95
C GLU A 29 -10.01 13.62 1.57
N LYS A 30 -9.27 14.58 1.02
CA LYS A 30 -8.76 14.55 -0.35
C LYS A 30 -7.90 13.32 -0.65
N SER A 31 -7.01 12.94 0.27
CA SER A 31 -6.22 11.70 0.11
C SER A 31 -7.13 10.46 0.05
N SER A 32 -8.09 10.35 0.96
CA SER A 32 -9.05 9.23 0.99
C SER A 32 -9.91 9.15 -0.27
N VAL A 33 -10.28 10.31 -0.83
CA VAL A 33 -10.98 10.40 -2.13
C VAL A 33 -10.11 9.85 -3.25
N TYR A 34 -8.86 10.31 -3.38
CA TYR A 34 -7.93 9.79 -4.38
C TYR A 34 -7.67 8.30 -4.21
N LYS A 35 -7.46 7.83 -2.99
CA LYS A 35 -7.32 6.40 -2.67
C LYS A 35 -8.53 5.60 -3.16
N THR A 36 -9.74 6.11 -2.92
CA THR A 36 -10.99 5.43 -3.31
C THR A 36 -11.17 5.42 -4.82
N PHE A 37 -10.79 6.49 -5.54
CA PHE A 37 -10.69 6.44 -7.00
C PHE A 37 -9.73 5.34 -7.47
N GLY A 38 -8.56 5.22 -6.83
CA GLY A 38 -7.60 4.15 -7.09
C GLY A 38 -8.22 2.75 -6.95
N ASP A 39 -8.93 2.52 -5.84
CA ASP A 39 -9.63 1.26 -5.59
C ASP A 39 -10.69 0.96 -6.66
N ILE A 40 -11.48 1.97 -7.06
CA ILE A 40 -12.51 1.81 -8.07
C ILE A 40 -11.88 1.46 -9.43
N PHE A 41 -10.81 2.15 -9.83
CA PHE A 41 -10.12 1.82 -11.08
C PHE A 41 -9.48 0.43 -11.05
N LEU A 42 -9.01 -0.02 -9.89
CA LEU A 42 -8.51 -1.39 -9.73
C LEU A 42 -9.64 -2.42 -9.90
N LEU A 43 -10.84 -2.16 -9.37
CA LEU A 43 -12.02 -3.00 -9.59
C LEU A 43 -12.45 -3.03 -11.07
N GLU A 44 -12.29 -1.91 -11.77
CA GLU A 44 -12.52 -1.78 -13.22
C GLU A 44 -11.37 -2.38 -14.06
N LYS A 45 -10.35 -2.97 -13.41
CA LYS A 45 -9.13 -3.52 -14.05
C LYS A 45 -8.34 -2.48 -14.85
N ASN A 46 -8.52 -1.19 -14.55
CA ASN A 46 -7.75 -0.10 -15.13
C ASN A 46 -6.53 0.20 -14.24
N LEU A 47 -5.48 -0.59 -14.41
CA LEU A 47 -4.26 -0.50 -13.59
C LEU A 47 -3.58 0.87 -13.70
N GLU A 48 -3.52 1.45 -14.90
CA GLU A 48 -2.87 2.74 -15.14
C GLU A 48 -3.52 3.85 -14.31
N LYS A 49 -4.86 3.97 -14.38
CA LYS A 49 -5.59 4.95 -13.58
C LYS A 49 -5.52 4.64 -12.08
N ALA A 50 -5.55 3.36 -11.69
CA ALA A 50 -5.42 3.00 -10.29
C ALA A 50 -4.09 3.53 -9.72
N ILE A 51 -2.98 3.27 -10.40
CA ILE A 51 -1.64 3.75 -10.05
C ILE A 51 -1.61 5.28 -10.00
N GLU A 52 -2.18 5.96 -11.01
CA GLU A 52 -2.24 7.42 -11.05
C GLU A 52 -2.93 8.01 -9.80
N TYR A 53 -4.08 7.45 -9.41
CA TYR A 53 -4.84 7.95 -8.28
C TYR A 53 -4.23 7.60 -6.92
N TYR A 54 -3.61 6.44 -6.76
CA TYR A 54 -2.82 6.18 -5.56
C TYR A 54 -1.62 7.13 -5.45
N ARG A 55 -0.96 7.46 -6.57
CA ARG A 55 0.11 8.46 -6.57
C ARG A 55 -0.40 9.85 -6.17
N LYS A 56 -1.57 10.27 -6.67
CA LYS A 56 -2.22 11.52 -6.23
C LYS A 56 -2.49 11.55 -4.72
N ALA A 57 -2.94 10.43 -4.15
CA ALA A 57 -3.12 10.30 -2.70
C ALA A 57 -1.78 10.47 -1.96
N ILE A 58 -0.74 9.76 -2.37
CA ILE A 58 0.61 9.83 -1.78
C ILE A 58 1.17 11.26 -1.84
N ASP A 59 1.07 11.92 -2.99
CA ASP A 59 1.59 13.28 -3.18
C ASP A 59 0.82 14.30 -2.31
N PHE A 60 -0.48 14.10 -2.13
CA PHE A 60 -1.27 14.91 -1.19
C PHE A 60 -0.80 14.69 0.26
N GLU A 61 -0.58 13.44 0.69
CA GLU A 61 -0.12 13.12 2.04
C GLU A 61 1.29 13.60 2.37
N LYS A 62 2.13 13.85 1.36
CA LYS A 62 3.43 14.51 1.54
C LYS A 62 3.26 15.98 1.94
N VAL A 63 2.26 16.65 1.37
CA VAL A 63 1.91 18.05 1.70
C VAL A 63 1.18 18.13 3.04
N TYR A 64 0.33 17.14 3.33
CA TYR A 64 -0.48 17.08 4.56
C TYR A 64 -0.15 15.81 5.37
N PRO A 65 0.98 15.78 6.11
CA PRO A 65 1.48 14.56 6.75
C PRO A 65 0.58 14.00 7.86
N ASN A 66 -0.36 14.79 8.39
CA ASN A 66 -1.34 14.31 9.37
C ASN A 66 -2.50 13.53 8.74
N VAL A 67 -2.63 13.57 7.41
CA VAL A 67 -3.57 12.75 6.65
C VAL A 67 -2.80 11.56 6.12
N LYS A 68 -3.22 10.36 6.50
CA LYS A 68 -2.57 9.12 6.09
C LYS A 68 -3.60 8.11 5.63
N THR A 69 -3.31 7.50 4.48
CA THR A 69 -3.98 6.31 3.98
C THR A 69 -2.94 5.20 3.82
N ASN A 70 -3.36 4.05 3.28
CA ASN A 70 -2.45 2.98 2.90
C ASN A 70 -2.13 3.02 1.38
N SER A 71 -2.29 4.19 0.73
CA SER A 71 -2.08 4.33 -0.72
C SER A 71 -0.65 4.03 -1.13
N ASP A 72 0.34 4.36 -0.30
CA ASP A 72 1.75 4.01 -0.50
C ASP A 72 2.00 2.51 -0.53
N ILE A 73 1.44 1.73 0.40
CA ILE A 73 1.55 0.27 0.43
C ILE A 73 0.86 -0.32 -0.80
N ILE A 74 -0.37 0.13 -1.13
CA ILE A 74 -1.13 -0.40 -2.27
C ILE A 74 -0.43 -0.07 -3.59
N TYR A 75 0.01 1.18 -3.78
CA TYR A 75 0.79 1.61 -4.93
C TYR A 75 2.04 0.75 -5.09
N SER A 76 2.82 0.59 -4.03
CA SER A 76 4.05 -0.21 -4.03
C SER A 76 3.80 -1.67 -4.40
N GLU A 77 2.75 -2.26 -3.83
CA GLU A 77 2.32 -3.63 -4.12
C GLU A 77 1.95 -3.79 -5.61
N LEU A 78 1.21 -2.83 -6.18
CA LEU A 78 0.86 -2.84 -7.60
C LEU A 78 2.09 -2.72 -8.50
N ILE A 79 3.01 -1.81 -8.20
CA ILE A 79 4.26 -1.63 -8.97
C ILE A 79 5.07 -2.93 -8.99
N ILE A 80 5.27 -3.55 -7.82
CA ILE A 80 6.08 -4.76 -7.68
C ILE A 80 5.41 -5.95 -8.37
N LYS A 81 4.12 -6.20 -8.10
CA LYS A 81 3.38 -7.34 -8.68
C LYS A 81 3.29 -7.26 -10.20
N ASN A 82 3.21 -6.05 -10.77
CA ASN A 82 3.17 -5.83 -12.22
C ASN A 82 4.55 -5.60 -12.85
N LYS A 83 5.64 -5.74 -12.09
CA LYS A 83 7.02 -5.60 -12.57
C LYS A 83 7.30 -4.27 -13.28
N LEU A 84 6.73 -3.19 -12.77
CA LEU A 84 6.97 -1.83 -13.28
C LEU A 84 8.31 -1.31 -12.75
N THR A 85 9.39 -1.92 -13.24
CA THR A 85 10.77 -1.76 -12.75
C THR A 85 11.28 -0.32 -12.81
N ASN A 86 10.76 0.50 -13.72
CA ASN A 86 11.07 1.93 -13.81
C ASN A 86 10.66 2.72 -12.56
N GLU A 87 9.72 2.22 -11.76
CA GLU A 87 9.25 2.85 -10.53
C GLU A 87 9.91 2.26 -9.26
N TYR A 88 10.74 1.22 -9.38
CA TYR A 88 11.25 0.48 -8.22
C TYR A 88 12.07 1.35 -7.26
N LEU A 89 12.90 2.25 -7.78
CA LEU A 89 13.68 3.18 -6.96
C LEU A 89 12.77 4.14 -6.16
N ASN A 90 11.70 4.63 -6.79
CA ASN A 90 10.74 5.51 -6.14
C ASN A 90 9.95 4.76 -5.06
N VAL A 91 9.52 3.53 -5.36
CA VAL A 91 8.84 2.65 -4.41
C VAL A 91 9.71 2.32 -3.21
N GLU A 92 10.99 1.97 -3.42
CA GLU A 92 11.92 1.68 -2.34
C GLU A 92 12.02 2.86 -1.37
N LYS A 93 12.21 4.09 -1.89
CA LYS A 93 12.26 5.30 -1.08
C LYS A 93 10.96 5.54 -0.29
N ILE A 94 9.80 5.41 -0.94
CA ILE A 94 8.49 5.57 -0.28
C ILE A 94 8.35 4.59 0.89
N LEU A 95 8.73 3.33 0.68
CA LEU A 95 8.61 2.28 1.69
C LEU A 95 9.57 2.49 2.86
N GLU A 96 10.83 2.87 2.58
CA GLU A 96 11.83 3.17 3.61
C GLU A 96 11.39 4.32 4.52
N GLU A 97 10.85 5.40 3.95
CA GLU A 97 10.32 6.54 4.71
C GLU A 97 9.12 6.14 5.61
N LYS A 98 8.36 5.10 5.22
CA LYS A 98 7.19 4.64 5.97
C LYS A 98 7.54 3.74 7.16
N ILE A 99 8.68 3.04 7.15
CA ILE A 99 9.01 1.97 8.12
C ILE A 99 8.77 2.40 9.56
N SER A 100 9.24 3.60 9.95
CA SER A 100 9.13 4.10 11.32
C SER A 100 7.69 4.35 11.79
N GLY A 101 6.76 4.54 10.85
CA GLY A 101 5.34 4.77 11.14
C GLY A 101 4.48 3.50 11.15
N LEU A 102 5.05 2.33 10.83
CA LEU A 102 4.29 1.08 10.78
C LEU A 102 3.97 0.56 12.18
N LEU A 103 2.68 0.50 12.49
CA LEU A 103 2.20 -0.04 13.75
C LEU A 103 1.95 -1.55 13.68
N PHE A 104 1.16 -1.98 12.69
CA PHE A 104 0.60 -3.33 12.65
C PHE A 104 1.51 -4.36 11.98
N PRO A 105 1.55 -5.61 12.49
CA PRO A 105 2.30 -6.70 11.86
C PRO A 105 1.98 -6.93 10.38
N ILE A 106 0.71 -6.79 9.97
CA ILE A 106 0.31 -6.96 8.56
C ILE A 106 0.97 -5.95 7.62
N ASP A 107 1.04 -4.69 8.02
CA ASP A 107 1.67 -3.65 7.21
C ASP A 107 3.18 -3.86 7.19
N LYS A 108 3.78 -4.22 8.34
CA LYS A 108 5.21 -4.57 8.43
C LYS A 108 5.57 -5.74 7.54
N TYR A 109 4.80 -6.84 7.59
CA TYR A 109 4.98 -8.01 6.74
C TYR A 109 4.99 -7.62 5.26
N LYS A 110 4.00 -6.85 4.81
CA LYS A 110 3.91 -6.40 3.42
C LYS A 110 5.08 -5.51 3.02
N VAL A 111 5.38 -4.49 3.82
CA VAL A 111 6.46 -3.52 3.52
C VAL A 111 7.83 -4.21 3.50
N PHE A 112 8.14 -5.05 4.49
CA PHE A 112 9.41 -5.77 4.50
C PHE A 112 9.51 -6.81 3.38
N SER A 113 8.40 -7.46 3.01
CA SER A 113 8.39 -8.35 1.84
C SER A 113 8.72 -7.59 0.55
N MET A 114 8.11 -6.42 0.35
CA MET A 114 8.38 -5.56 -0.80
C MET A 114 9.82 -5.06 -0.84
N LEU A 115 10.35 -4.59 0.30
CA LEU A 115 11.74 -4.13 0.42
C LEU A 115 12.74 -5.26 0.18
N ALA A 116 12.45 -6.48 0.63
CA ALA A 116 13.26 -7.66 0.34
C ALA A 116 13.36 -7.93 -1.17
N ILE A 117 12.22 -7.85 -1.88
CA ILE A 117 12.16 -8.04 -3.33
C ILE A 117 12.95 -6.95 -4.08
N LEU A 118 12.75 -5.69 -3.70
CA LEU A 118 13.44 -4.55 -4.32
C LEU A 118 14.96 -4.64 -4.11
N ASN A 119 15.41 -4.94 -2.88
CA ASN A 119 16.82 -5.08 -2.60
C ASN A 119 17.45 -6.28 -3.31
N TYR A 120 16.71 -7.40 -3.44
CA TYR A 120 17.18 -8.53 -4.23
C TYR A 120 17.34 -8.15 -5.71
N TYR A 121 16.36 -7.43 -6.27
CA TYR A 121 16.43 -6.92 -7.64
C TYR A 121 17.65 -5.99 -7.84
N ASN A 122 17.94 -5.14 -6.85
CA ASN A 122 19.10 -4.24 -6.85
C ASN A 122 20.43 -4.94 -6.50
N SER A 123 20.47 -6.28 -6.44
CA SER A 123 21.65 -7.08 -6.06
C SER A 123 22.18 -6.83 -4.63
N ASN A 124 21.39 -6.19 -3.77
CA ASN A 124 21.68 -5.97 -2.36
C ASN A 124 21.28 -7.18 -1.52
N ILE A 125 21.93 -8.33 -1.78
CA ILE A 125 21.47 -9.65 -1.29
C ILE A 125 21.39 -9.73 0.24
N GLN A 126 22.35 -9.15 0.97
CA GLN A 126 22.35 -9.20 2.44
C GLN A 126 21.19 -8.38 3.03
N THR A 127 20.95 -7.18 2.49
CA THR A 127 19.80 -6.34 2.86
C THR A 127 18.48 -7.03 2.54
N ALA A 128 18.39 -7.68 1.37
CA ALA A 128 17.21 -8.44 0.96
C ALA A 128 16.88 -9.57 1.94
N LYS A 129 17.88 -10.35 2.36
CA LYS A 129 17.71 -11.40 3.39
C LYS A 129 17.29 -10.83 4.74
N GLY A 130 17.87 -9.70 5.14
CA GLY A 130 17.49 -9.00 6.37
C GLY A 130 16.00 -8.60 6.37
N TYR A 131 15.53 -7.99 5.29
CA TYR A 131 14.12 -7.66 5.14
C TYR A 131 13.21 -8.91 5.03
N ALA A 132 13.66 -9.98 4.38
CA ALA A 132 12.91 -11.23 4.32
C ALA A 132 12.70 -11.86 5.71
N LEU A 133 13.73 -11.81 6.57
CA LEU A 133 13.64 -12.25 7.95
C LEU A 133 12.61 -11.43 8.73
N LEU A 134 12.70 -10.09 8.66
CA LEU A 134 11.74 -9.18 9.31
C LEU A 134 10.30 -9.40 8.81
N ALA A 135 10.13 -9.65 7.51
CA ALA A 135 8.83 -9.99 6.95
C ALA A 135 8.27 -11.27 7.59
N ASN A 136 9.07 -12.32 7.69
CA ASN A 136 8.63 -13.59 8.28
C ASN A 136 8.34 -13.48 9.79
N GLU A 137 9.14 -12.72 10.54
CA GLU A 137 8.86 -12.43 11.96
C GLU A 137 7.50 -11.76 12.14
N ASN A 138 7.19 -10.75 11.32
CA ASN A 138 5.90 -10.06 11.39
C ASN A 138 4.73 -10.91 10.88
N ALA A 139 4.97 -11.81 9.91
CA ALA A 139 3.98 -12.78 9.46
C ALA A 139 3.60 -13.80 10.55
N GLN A 140 4.53 -14.10 11.47
CA GLN A 140 4.32 -15.04 12.58
C GLN A 140 3.86 -14.35 13.88
N ALA A 141 3.71 -13.02 13.88
CA ALA A 141 3.34 -12.28 15.08
C ALA A 141 1.92 -12.66 15.57
N GLU A 142 1.84 -13.24 16.76
CA GLU A 142 0.57 -13.60 17.40
C GLU A 142 -0.17 -12.39 17.98
N THR A 143 0.54 -11.27 18.17
CA THR A 143 -0.02 -10.02 18.68
C THR A 143 0.51 -8.79 17.96
N SER A 144 -0.28 -7.72 18.01
CA SER A 144 -0.01 -6.39 17.45
C SER A 144 0.87 -5.52 18.32
N GLY A 145 1.17 -5.96 19.55
CA GLY A 145 1.81 -5.14 20.58
C GLY A 145 0.88 -4.15 21.30
N LEU A 146 -0.39 -4.01 20.87
CA LEU A 146 -1.37 -3.17 21.56
C LEU A 146 -1.90 -3.87 22.82
N ARG A 147 -1.90 -3.15 23.97
CA ARG A 147 -2.34 -3.70 25.26
C ARG A 147 -3.77 -4.26 25.24
N TYR A 148 -4.71 -3.50 24.68
CA TYR A 148 -6.15 -3.81 24.71
C TYR A 148 -6.69 -4.40 23.39
N HIS A 149 -5.94 -4.27 22.29
CA HIS A 149 -6.32 -4.75 20.96
C HIS A 149 -5.24 -5.66 20.38
N LYS A 150 -4.89 -6.69 21.16
CA LYS A 150 -3.73 -7.56 20.91
C LYS A 150 -3.76 -8.24 19.54
N HIS A 151 -4.91 -8.50 18.94
CA HIS A 151 -5.01 -9.21 17.66
C HIS A 151 -5.30 -8.29 16.48
N LEU A 152 -5.31 -6.97 16.68
CA LEU A 152 -5.59 -6.02 15.60
C LEU A 152 -4.41 -5.95 14.62
N GLY A 153 -4.66 -6.19 13.33
CA GLY A 153 -3.63 -6.07 12.30
C GLY A 153 -2.55 -7.15 12.34
N ILE A 154 -2.83 -8.31 12.96
CA ILE A 154 -2.02 -9.52 12.78
C ILE A 154 -2.22 -10.09 11.37
N VAL A 155 -1.25 -10.89 10.90
CA VAL A 155 -1.35 -11.54 9.59
C VAL A 155 -2.24 -12.78 9.69
N SER A 156 -3.46 -12.69 9.16
CA SER A 156 -4.38 -13.84 9.07
C SER A 156 -4.14 -14.70 7.84
N GLU A 157 -3.65 -14.10 6.76
CA GLU A 157 -3.38 -14.75 5.48
C GLU A 157 -2.11 -14.14 4.89
N ARG A 158 -1.19 -15.00 4.46
CA ARG A 158 0.05 -14.58 3.80
C ARG A 158 -0.21 -14.41 2.31
N ASP A 159 0.58 -13.54 1.68
CA ASP A 159 0.47 -13.29 0.26
C ASP A 159 1.40 -14.25 -0.50
N ASP A 160 0.82 -15.20 -1.24
CA ASP A 160 1.55 -16.22 -2.01
C ASP A 160 2.60 -15.62 -2.97
N PHE A 161 2.33 -14.43 -3.53
CA PHE A 161 3.29 -13.80 -4.44
C PHE A 161 4.55 -13.40 -3.67
N PHE A 162 4.40 -12.77 -2.50
CA PHE A 162 5.53 -12.36 -1.68
C PHE A 162 6.27 -13.55 -1.11
N ASP A 163 5.56 -14.49 -0.50
CA ASP A 163 6.13 -15.68 0.14
C ASP A 163 6.97 -16.51 -0.81
N ARG A 164 6.49 -16.75 -2.03
CA ARG A 164 7.22 -17.51 -3.05
C ARG A 164 8.57 -16.88 -3.40
N ILE A 165 8.69 -15.56 -3.33
CA ILE A 165 9.93 -14.85 -3.64
C ILE A 165 10.83 -14.81 -2.41
N ILE A 166 10.32 -14.36 -1.26
CA ILE A 166 11.13 -14.20 -0.05
C ILE A 166 11.65 -15.52 0.50
N ASN A 167 10.93 -16.64 0.33
CA ASN A 167 11.39 -17.96 0.78
C ASN A 167 12.56 -18.51 -0.06
N LYS A 168 12.93 -17.83 -1.16
CA LYS A 168 14.09 -18.18 -1.99
C LYS A 168 15.33 -17.33 -1.67
N LEU A 169 15.19 -16.32 -0.80
CA LEU A 169 16.26 -15.43 -0.37
C LEU A 169 17.04 -16.07 0.79
#